data_AF-A0AA35WAG4-F1
#
_entry.id   AF-A0AA35WAG4-F1
#
_cell.length_a   1.000
_cell.length_b   1.000
_cell.length_c   1.000
_cell.angle_alpha   90.00
_cell.angle_beta   90.00
_cell.angle_gamma   90.00
#
_symmetry.space_group_name_H-M   'P 1'
#
loop_
_entity.id
_entity.type
_entity.pdbx_description
1 polymer ?
#
loop_
_entity_poly.entity_id
_entity_poly.type
_entity_poly.pdbx_seq_one_letter_code
_entity_poly.pdbx_strand_id
1 'polypeptide(L)'
;PPQDGYEHACAHTEHGNEFVKKAASFVEKLIHVEQNYAKELRKLCKQYKRKDEETSKYSSVRCFAKLVTETNDLAGQRELVAEYWQAEVLDQMKVVIKDITAERKTHMIEGAKRINELKLTMDQLDKAKKHYERASEEAENAQNALEKADNDPNSTKAKIDKLTQVLIFVHVSS
;
A
#
# COMPACT_ATOMS: atom_id res chain seq x y z
N PRO A 1 16.67 15.51 -0.90
CA PRO A 1 16.31 14.41 0.03
C PRO A 1 16.40 13.06 -0.71
N PRO A 2 17.00 12.01 -0.12
CA PRO A 2 16.79 10.68 -0.67
C PRO A 2 15.29 10.42 -0.54
N GLN A 3 14.60 10.16 -1.65
CA GLN A 3 13.26 9.61 -1.59
C GLN A 3 13.41 8.31 -0.79
N ASP A 4 12.89 8.30 0.42
CA ASP A 4 12.87 7.17 1.36
C ASP A 4 12.09 5.95 0.84
N GLY A 5 11.75 5.95 -0.45
CA GLY A 5 10.99 4.92 -1.14
C GLY A 5 9.50 4.93 -0.79
N TYR A 6 9.05 5.78 0.13
CA TYR A 6 7.68 5.74 0.64
C TYR A 6 6.66 5.97 -0.48
N GLU A 7 6.82 7.04 -1.26
CA GLU A 7 5.94 7.34 -2.40
C GLU A 7 5.90 6.20 -3.43
N HIS A 8 7.05 5.58 -3.71
CA HIS A 8 7.16 4.44 -4.61
C HIS A 8 6.42 3.22 -4.07
N ALA A 9 6.55 2.94 -2.77
CA ALA A 9 5.80 1.88 -2.10
C ALA A 9 4.28 2.15 -2.08
N CYS A 10 3.86 3.40 -1.85
CA CYS A 10 2.45 3.81 -1.92
C CYS A 10 1.86 3.55 -3.31
N ALA A 11 2.58 3.91 -4.36
CA ALA A 11 2.17 3.71 -5.74
C ALA A 11 2.14 2.22 -6.13
N HIS A 12 3.19 1.47 -5.76
CA HIS A 12 3.27 0.04 -6.04
C HIS A 12 2.14 -0.76 -5.38
N THR A 13 1.84 -0.45 -4.11
CA THR A 13 0.75 -1.12 -3.39
C THR A 13 -0.63 -0.76 -3.91
N GLU A 14 -0.85 0.48 -4.41
CA GLU A 14 -2.09 0.82 -5.10
C GLU A 14 -2.23 0.02 -6.39
N HIS A 15 -1.18 -0.04 -7.19
CA HIS A 15 -1.18 -0.79 -8.44
C HIS A 15 -1.48 -2.28 -8.22
N GLY A 16 -0.90 -2.89 -7.19
CA GLY A 16 -1.21 -4.26 -6.77
C GLY A 16 -2.70 -4.44 -6.43
N ASN A 17 -3.28 -3.52 -5.64
CA ASN A 17 -4.71 -3.54 -5.31
C ASN A 17 -5.60 -3.42 -6.55
N GLU A 18 -5.28 -2.52 -7.48
CA GLU A 18 -5.99 -2.39 -8.75
C GLU A 18 -5.90 -3.67 -9.59
N PHE A 19 -4.72 -4.29 -9.65
CA PHE A 19 -4.53 -5.53 -10.39
C PHE A 19 -5.39 -6.67 -9.82
N VAL A 20 -5.41 -6.85 -8.50
CA VAL A 20 -6.23 -7.90 -7.87
C VAL A 20 -7.73 -7.65 -8.11
N LYS A 21 -8.19 -6.39 -8.05
CA LYS A 21 -9.57 -6.02 -8.41
C LYS A 21 -9.88 -6.35 -9.87
N LYS A 22 -8.95 -6.08 -10.79
CA LYS A 22 -9.08 -6.44 -12.21
C LYS A 22 -9.17 -7.96 -12.41
N ALA A 23 -8.36 -8.73 -11.68
CA ALA A 23 -8.39 -10.19 -11.71
C ALA A 23 -9.73 -10.73 -11.17
N ALA A 24 -10.25 -10.18 -10.06
CA ALA A 24 -11.56 -10.56 -9.54
C ALA A 24 -12.69 -10.27 -10.55
N SER A 25 -12.65 -9.11 -11.21
CA SER A 25 -13.62 -8.77 -12.26
C SER A 25 -13.53 -9.72 -13.46
N PHE A 26 -12.34 -10.20 -13.81
CA PHE A 26 -12.18 -11.23 -14.83
C PHE A 26 -12.86 -12.55 -14.42
N VAL A 27 -12.65 -13.02 -13.19
CA VAL A 27 -13.28 -14.24 -12.66
C VAL A 27 -14.81 -14.10 -12.64
N GLU A 28 -15.33 -12.94 -12.24
CA GLU A 28 -16.77 -12.65 -12.27
C GLU A 28 -17.36 -12.79 -13.69
N LYS A 29 -16.67 -12.25 -14.70
CA LYS A 29 -17.07 -12.41 -16.10
C LYS A 29 -16.96 -13.85 -16.58
N LEU A 30 -15.93 -14.58 -16.13
CA LEU A 30 -15.75 -15.99 -16.44
C LEU A 30 -16.91 -16.84 -15.89
N ILE A 31 -17.32 -16.60 -14.64
CA ILE A 31 -18.49 -17.22 -14.03
C ILE A 31 -19.74 -16.93 -14.86
N HIS A 32 -19.95 -15.69 -15.28
CA HIS A 32 -21.10 -15.31 -16.09
C HIS A 32 -21.13 -16.02 -17.45
N VAL A 33 -19.97 -16.20 -18.09
CA VAL A 33 -19.84 -16.96 -19.34
C VAL A 33 -20.26 -18.42 -19.11
N GLU A 34 -19.78 -19.05 -18.04
CA GLU A 34 -20.09 -20.45 -17.73
C GLU A 34 -21.58 -20.66 -17.43
N GLN A 35 -22.19 -19.74 -16.66
CA GLN A 35 -23.63 -19.75 -16.39
C GLN A 35 -24.47 -19.60 -17.65
N ASN A 36 -24.08 -18.70 -18.56
CA ASN A 36 -24.77 -18.52 -19.83
C ASN A 36 -24.64 -19.75 -20.73
N TYR A 37 -23.46 -20.38 -20.76
CA TYR A 37 -23.25 -21.61 -21.51
C TYR A 37 -24.17 -22.73 -21.01
N ALA A 38 -24.22 -22.96 -19.70
CA ALA A 38 -25.12 -23.93 -19.09
C ALA A 38 -26.61 -23.64 -19.43
N LYS A 39 -27.01 -22.37 -19.33
CA LYS A 39 -28.37 -21.93 -19.64
C LYS A 39 -28.76 -22.22 -21.09
N GLU A 40 -27.90 -21.90 -22.05
CA GLU A 40 -28.17 -22.16 -23.47
C GLU A 40 -28.19 -23.67 -23.78
N LEU A 41 -27.34 -24.48 -23.13
CA LEU A 41 -27.41 -25.95 -23.22
C LEU A 41 -28.77 -26.48 -22.71
N ARG A 42 -29.24 -26.01 -21.54
CA ARG A 42 -30.55 -26.42 -21.01
C ARG A 42 -31.70 -26.04 -21.93
N LYS A 43 -31.65 -24.84 -22.50
CA LYS A 43 -32.63 -24.37 -23.48
C LYS A 43 -32.65 -25.25 -24.72
N LEU A 44 -31.46 -25.60 -25.24
CA LEU A 44 -31.31 -26.53 -26.36
C LEU A 44 -31.89 -27.90 -26.03
N CYS A 45 -31.52 -28.50 -24.90
CA CYS A 45 -32.04 -29.81 -24.49
C CYS A 45 -33.57 -29.78 -24.33
N LYS A 46 -34.12 -28.72 -23.74
CA LYS A 46 -35.57 -28.55 -23.59
C LYS A 46 -36.30 -28.45 -24.93
N GLN A 47 -35.69 -27.83 -25.94
CA GLN A 47 -36.27 -27.71 -27.28
C GLN A 47 -36.37 -29.06 -28.01
N TYR A 48 -35.41 -29.96 -27.79
CA TYR A 48 -35.32 -31.23 -28.51
C TYR A 48 -35.84 -32.44 -27.71
N LYS A 49 -36.08 -32.31 -26.41
CA LYS A 49 -36.65 -33.37 -25.57
C LYS A 49 -38.08 -33.69 -25.99
N ARG A 50 -38.35 -34.96 -26.37
CA ARG A 50 -39.71 -35.46 -26.63
C ARG A 50 -40.08 -36.58 -25.65
N LYS A 51 -41.39 -36.85 -25.54
CA LYS A 51 -41.91 -37.93 -24.70
C LYS A 51 -41.65 -39.29 -25.35
N ASP A 52 -41.43 -40.30 -24.52
CA ASP A 52 -41.36 -41.72 -24.89
C ASP A 52 -40.24 -42.10 -25.89
N GLU A 53 -39.24 -41.24 -26.10
CA GLU A 53 -38.11 -41.53 -26.99
C GLU A 53 -37.16 -42.60 -26.42
N GLU A 54 -37.04 -42.68 -25.10
CA GLU A 54 -36.18 -43.66 -24.41
C GLU A 54 -36.72 -45.10 -24.53
N THR A 55 -38.03 -45.27 -24.65
CA THR A 55 -38.70 -46.57 -24.85
C THR A 55 -38.97 -46.88 -26.32
N SER A 56 -38.54 -45.99 -27.23
CA SER A 56 -38.72 -46.17 -28.67
C SER A 56 -38.11 -47.49 -29.16
N LYS A 57 -38.82 -48.16 -30.08
CA LYS A 57 -38.34 -49.39 -30.72
C LYS A 57 -37.13 -49.16 -31.63
N TYR A 58 -36.93 -47.92 -32.09
CA TYR A 58 -35.83 -47.56 -32.98
C TYR A 58 -34.59 -47.14 -32.18
N SER A 59 -33.45 -47.77 -32.46
CA SER A 59 -32.18 -47.49 -31.78
C SER A 59 -31.69 -46.05 -32.00
N SER A 60 -31.90 -45.50 -33.20
CA SER A 60 -31.55 -44.11 -33.55
C SER A 60 -32.25 -43.10 -32.66
N VAL A 61 -33.55 -43.29 -32.39
CA VAL A 61 -34.34 -42.42 -31.52
C VAL A 61 -33.84 -42.49 -30.08
N ARG A 62 -33.61 -43.70 -29.55
CA ARG A 62 -33.06 -43.86 -28.20
C ARG A 62 -31.66 -43.25 -28.06
N CYS A 63 -30.82 -43.37 -29.09
CA CYS A 63 -29.47 -42.80 -29.09
C CYS A 63 -29.50 -41.27 -29.05
N PHE A 64 -30.39 -40.65 -29.84
CA PHE A 64 -30.60 -39.21 -29.79
C PHE A 64 -31.12 -38.74 -28.43
N ALA A 65 -32.10 -39.44 -27.85
CA ALA A 65 -32.61 -39.12 -26.51
C ALA A 65 -31.51 -39.14 -25.45
N LYS A 66 -30.64 -40.17 -25.46
CA LYS A 66 -29.47 -40.23 -24.58
C LYS A 66 -28.53 -39.05 -24.78
N LEU A 67 -28.23 -38.68 -26.01
CA LEU A 67 -27.38 -37.51 -26.31
C LEU A 67 -27.96 -36.22 -25.71
N VAL A 68 -29.28 -36.02 -25.81
CA VAL A 68 -29.96 -34.86 -25.20
C VAL A 68 -29.87 -34.89 -23.68
N THR A 69 -30.04 -36.06 -23.06
CA THR A 69 -29.89 -36.24 -21.60
C THR A 69 -28.46 -35.94 -21.14
N GLU A 70 -27.45 -36.54 -21.77
CA GLU A 70 -26.03 -36.31 -21.43
C GLU A 70 -25.64 -34.83 -21.62
N THR A 71 -26.18 -34.16 -22.64
CA THR A 71 -25.95 -32.72 -22.85
C THR A 71 -26.61 -31.88 -21.75
N ASN A 72 -27.78 -32.30 -21.25
CA ASN A 72 -28.45 -31.64 -20.13
C ASN A 72 -27.68 -31.84 -18.82
N ASP A 73 -27.10 -33.03 -18.61
CA ASP A 73 -26.28 -33.32 -17.44
C ASP A 73 -24.96 -32.54 -17.48
N LEU A 74 -24.33 -32.43 -18.67
CA LEU A 74 -23.21 -31.52 -18.89
C LEU A 74 -23.55 -30.09 -18.49
N ALA A 75 -24.74 -29.59 -18.86
CA ALA A 75 -25.16 -28.25 -18.45
C ALA A 75 -25.22 -28.11 -16.92
N GLY A 76 -25.70 -29.13 -16.19
CA GLY A 76 -25.66 -29.14 -14.73
C GLY A 76 -24.24 -29.11 -14.16
N GLN A 77 -23.30 -29.84 -14.77
CA GLN A 77 -21.89 -29.77 -14.35
C GLN A 77 -21.29 -28.38 -14.54
N ARG A 78 -21.68 -27.66 -15.60
CA ARG A 78 -21.24 -26.28 -15.85
C ARG A 78 -21.76 -25.31 -14.79
N GLU A 79 -23.00 -25.49 -14.33
CA GLU A 79 -23.53 -24.73 -13.19
C GLU A 79 -22.71 -24.97 -11.91
N LEU A 80 -22.35 -26.22 -11.61
CA LEU A 80 -21.51 -26.56 -10.45
C LEU A 80 -20.11 -25.92 -10.53
N VAL A 81 -19.50 -25.87 -11.72
CA VAL A 81 -18.21 -25.18 -11.92
C VAL A 81 -18.35 -23.68 -11.66
N ALA A 82 -19.42 -23.06 -12.14
CA ALA A 82 -19.69 -21.65 -11.89
C ALA A 82 -19.92 -21.35 -10.40
N GLU A 83 -20.67 -22.20 -9.69
CA GLU A 83 -20.88 -22.11 -8.24
C GLU A 83 -19.58 -22.27 -7.46
N TYR A 84 -18.73 -23.23 -7.86
CA TYR A 84 -17.41 -23.41 -7.27
C TYR A 84 -16.52 -22.18 -7.45
N TRP A 85 -16.42 -21.65 -8.68
CA TRP A 85 -15.65 -20.42 -8.91
C TRP A 85 -16.20 -19.22 -8.15
N GLN A 86 -17.51 -19.14 -7.96
CA GLN A 86 -18.11 -18.09 -7.13
C GLN A 86 -17.63 -18.18 -5.68
N ALA A 87 -17.83 -19.33 -5.03
CA ALA A 87 -17.59 -19.51 -3.60
C ALA A 87 -16.09 -19.61 -3.24
N GLU A 88 -15.34 -20.42 -3.99
CA GLU A 88 -13.97 -20.80 -3.63
C GLU A 88 -12.93 -19.86 -4.25
N VAL A 89 -13.30 -19.07 -5.26
CA VAL A 89 -12.37 -18.15 -5.92
C VAL A 89 -12.82 -16.71 -5.76
N LEU A 90 -13.96 -16.32 -6.35
CA LEU A 90 -14.36 -14.91 -6.40
C LEU A 90 -14.63 -14.33 -5.01
N ASP A 91 -15.35 -15.04 -4.15
CA ASP A 91 -15.66 -14.54 -2.80
C ASP A 91 -14.43 -14.49 -1.91
N GLN A 92 -13.51 -15.45 -2.03
CA GLN A 92 -12.20 -15.41 -1.36
C GLN A 92 -11.36 -14.22 -1.84
N MET A 93 -11.34 -13.95 -3.15
CA MET A 93 -10.66 -12.77 -3.71
C MET A 93 -11.26 -11.47 -3.18
N LYS A 94 -12.59 -11.37 -3.01
CA LYS A 94 -13.24 -10.19 -2.43
C LYS A 94 -12.83 -9.96 -0.98
N VAL A 95 -12.70 -11.02 -0.18
CA VAL A 95 -12.18 -10.95 1.20
C VAL A 95 -10.76 -10.40 1.18
N VAL A 96 -9.87 -11.00 0.39
CA VAL A 96 -8.47 -10.54 0.26
C VAL A 96 -8.41 -9.07 -0.16
N ILE A 97 -9.17 -8.66 -1.18
CA ILE A 97 -9.22 -7.26 -1.65
C ILE A 97 -9.62 -6.31 -0.52
N LYS A 98 -10.63 -6.67 0.28
CA LYS A 98 -11.09 -5.85 1.40
C LYS A 98 -9.98 -5.71 2.44
N ASP A 99 -9.33 -6.80 2.81
CA ASP A 99 -8.32 -6.82 3.86
C ASP A 99 -7.07 -6.04 3.45
N ILE A 100 -6.52 -6.30 2.26
CA ILE A 100 -5.34 -5.58 1.76
C ILE A 100 -5.62 -4.08 1.52
N THR A 101 -6.85 -3.71 1.16
CA THR A 101 -7.23 -2.30 1.00
C THR A 101 -7.27 -1.60 2.36
N ALA A 102 -7.83 -2.26 3.39
CA ALA A 102 -7.90 -1.72 4.73
C ALA A 102 -6.51 -1.61 5.39
N GLU A 103 -5.71 -2.68 5.30
CA GLU A 103 -4.35 -2.73 5.82
C GLU A 103 -3.47 -1.66 5.17
N ARG A 104 -3.52 -1.53 3.84
CA ARG A 104 -2.81 -0.47 3.12
C ARG A 104 -3.19 0.90 3.68
N LYS A 105 -4.48 1.20 3.84
CA LYS A 105 -4.94 2.50 4.36
C LYS A 105 -4.33 2.81 5.73
N THR A 106 -4.29 1.82 6.63
CA THR A 106 -3.67 1.96 7.96
C THR A 106 -2.19 2.33 7.84
N HIS A 107 -1.42 1.56 7.06
CA HIS A 107 0.01 1.84 6.87
C HIS A 107 0.29 3.18 6.21
N MET A 108 -0.58 3.64 5.30
CA MET A 108 -0.43 4.95 4.67
C MET A 108 -0.62 6.10 5.66
N ILE A 109 -1.53 5.96 6.63
CA ILE A 109 -1.76 6.95 7.68
C ILE A 109 -0.57 6.96 8.65
N GLU A 110 -0.10 5.78 9.06
CA GLU A 110 1.05 5.64 9.95
C GLU A 110 2.33 6.21 9.31
N GLY A 111 2.61 5.87 8.05
CA GLY A 111 3.76 6.39 7.33
C GLY A 111 3.73 7.92 7.19
N ALA A 112 2.59 8.49 6.84
CA ALA A 112 2.42 9.94 6.77
C ALA A 112 2.66 10.62 8.14
N LYS A 113 2.18 9.99 9.23
CA LYS A 113 2.45 10.47 10.59
C LYS A 113 3.95 10.47 10.91
N ARG A 114 4.67 9.38 10.60
CA ARG A 114 6.12 9.28 10.85
C ARG A 114 6.94 10.27 10.03
N ILE A 115 6.57 10.49 8.77
CA ILE A 115 7.22 11.51 7.91
C ILE A 115 7.05 12.92 8.51
N ASN A 116 5.86 13.24 9.01
CA ASN A 116 5.62 14.51 9.67
C ASN A 116 6.40 14.67 10.98
N GLU A 117 6.45 13.61 11.81
CA GLU A 117 7.27 13.58 13.03
C GLU A 117 8.76 13.80 12.71
N LEU A 118 9.30 13.09 11.72
CA LEU A 118 10.68 13.24 11.28
C LEU A 118 10.98 14.67 10.82
N LYS A 119 10.09 15.26 10.01
CA LYS A 119 10.23 16.65 9.55
C LYS A 119 10.30 17.63 10.72
N LEU A 120 9.43 17.46 11.72
CA LEU A 120 9.43 18.32 12.91
C LEU A 120 10.75 18.19 13.70
N THR A 121 11.24 16.97 13.88
CA THR A 121 12.52 16.73 14.59
C THR A 121 13.71 17.28 13.80
N MET A 122 13.71 17.17 12.46
CA MET A 122 14.74 17.78 11.61
C MET A 122 14.73 19.31 11.72
N ASP A 123 13.55 19.94 11.71
CA ASP A 123 13.43 21.40 11.88
C ASP A 123 13.94 21.86 13.27
N GLN A 124 13.69 21.06 14.31
CA GLN A 124 14.22 21.32 15.67
C GLN A 124 15.74 21.17 15.72
N LEU A 125 16.28 20.12 15.09
CA LEU A 125 17.73 19.90 14.98
C LEU A 125 18.42 21.04 14.24
N ASP A 126 17.86 21.50 13.13
CA ASP A 126 18.41 22.63 12.36
C ASP A 126 18.41 23.93 13.17
N LYS A 127 17.39 24.17 14.01
CA LYS A 127 17.37 25.31 14.93
C LYS A 127 18.43 25.19 16.02
N ALA A 128 18.53 24.02 16.65
CA ALA A 128 19.54 23.75 17.68
C ALA A 128 20.96 23.88 17.13
N LYS A 129 21.20 23.37 15.92
CA LYS A 129 22.48 23.51 15.20
C LYS A 129 22.83 24.99 14.96
N LYS A 130 21.90 25.79 14.42
CA LYS A 130 22.13 27.22 14.19
C LYS A 130 22.40 28.00 15.49
N HIS A 131 21.71 27.64 16.57
CA HIS A 131 21.95 28.23 17.88
C HIS A 131 23.35 27.89 18.39
N TYR A 132 23.73 26.61 18.32
CA TYR A 132 25.05 26.13 18.71
C TYR A 132 26.17 26.78 17.89
N GLU A 133 26.02 26.87 16.56
CA GLU A 133 27.01 27.51 15.68
C GLU A 133 27.27 28.97 16.08
N ARG A 134 26.21 29.74 16.39
CA ARG A 134 26.34 31.12 16.87
C ARG A 134 27.01 31.21 18.24
N ALA A 135 26.55 30.39 19.20
CA ALA A 135 27.12 30.37 20.54
C ALA A 135 28.62 30.00 20.51
N SER A 136 29.00 29.05 19.66
CA SER A 136 30.39 28.66 19.44
C SER A 136 31.22 29.80 18.85
N GLU A 137 30.70 30.52 17.84
CA GLU A 137 31.38 31.68 17.24
C GLU A 137 31.55 32.82 18.24
N GLU A 138 30.53 33.11 19.06
CA GLU A 138 30.59 34.12 20.12
C GLU A 138 31.64 33.75 21.19
N ALA A 139 31.71 32.49 21.58
CA ALA A 139 32.69 31.98 22.53
C ALA A 139 34.13 32.10 21.98
N GLU A 140 34.35 31.70 20.73
CA GLU A 140 35.65 31.80 20.05
C GLU A 140 36.09 33.26 19.93
N ASN A 141 35.18 34.17 19.57
CA ASN A 141 35.45 35.60 19.50
C ASN A 141 35.81 36.20 20.87
N ALA A 142 35.08 35.84 21.93
CA ALA A 142 35.37 36.30 23.29
C ALA A 142 36.74 35.78 23.79
N GLN A 143 37.06 34.53 23.48
CA GLN A 143 38.35 33.92 23.85
C GLN A 143 39.51 34.57 23.11
N ASN A 144 39.39 34.76 21.79
CA ASN A 144 40.38 35.47 20.97
C ASN A 144 40.59 36.92 21.42
N ALA A 145 39.53 37.61 21.87
CA ALA A 145 39.62 38.98 22.37
C ALA A 145 40.39 39.05 23.71
N LEU A 146 40.14 38.10 24.61
CA LEU A 146 40.87 37.99 25.87
C LEU A 146 42.35 37.68 25.63
N GLU A 147 42.65 36.67 24.81
CA GLU A 147 44.03 36.27 24.50
C GLU A 147 44.83 37.41 23.85
N LYS A 148 44.22 38.20 22.96
CA LYS A 148 44.86 39.41 22.41
C LYS A 148 45.14 40.47 23.47
N ALA A 149 44.24 40.63 24.45
CA ALA A 149 44.41 41.62 25.51
C ALA A 149 45.44 41.18 26.57
N ASP A 150 45.57 39.89 26.84
CA ASP A 150 46.59 39.34 27.75
C ASP A 150 48.01 39.43 27.16
N ASN A 151 48.12 39.29 25.84
CA ASN A 151 49.39 39.37 25.12
C ASN A 151 49.83 40.80 24.75
N ASP A 152 49.01 41.83 25.01
CA ASP A 152 49.31 43.23 24.72
C ASP A 152 50.01 43.91 25.93
N PRO A 153 51.28 44.33 25.83
CA PRO A 153 52.03 44.96 26.92
C PRO A 153 51.42 46.29 27.42
N ASN A 154 50.57 46.93 26.61
CA ASN A 154 49.89 48.18 26.96
C ASN A 154 48.49 47.97 27.53
N SER A 155 48.03 46.72 27.65
CA SER A 155 46.71 46.38 28.15
C SER A 155 46.60 46.64 29.66
N THR A 156 45.44 47.12 30.10
CA THR A 156 45.19 47.40 31.52
C THR A 156 44.53 46.21 32.20
N LYS A 157 44.83 46.02 33.50
CA LYS A 157 44.21 44.97 34.32
C LYS A 157 42.68 45.03 34.29
N ALA A 158 42.10 46.24 34.34
CA ALA A 158 40.65 46.43 34.26
C ALA A 158 40.04 45.98 32.92
N LYS A 159 40.79 46.11 31.81
CA LYS A 159 40.35 45.64 30.49
C LYS A 159 40.34 44.10 30.42
N ILE A 160 41.37 43.46 30.98
CA ILE A 160 41.47 42.00 31.08
C ILE A 160 40.33 41.45 31.95
N ASP A 161 40.12 42.00 33.14
CA ASP A 161 39.03 41.57 34.04
C ASP A 161 37.65 41.67 33.37
N LYS A 162 37.41 42.74 32.60
CA LYS A 162 36.17 42.92 31.83
C LYS A 162 36.00 41.86 30.74
N LEU A 163 37.06 41.54 29.99
CA LEU A 163 37.02 40.52 28.93
C LEU A 163 36.85 39.12 29.51
N THR A 164 37.48 38.82 30.66
CA THR A 164 37.27 37.58 31.41
C THR A 164 35.81 37.42 31.82
N GLN A 165 35.17 38.50 32.29
CA GLN A 165 33.75 38.47 32.67
C GLN A 165 32.83 38.26 31.46
N VAL A 166 33.19 38.81 30.29
CA VAL A 166 32.47 38.56 29.02
C VAL A 166 32.61 37.10 28.61
N LEU A 167 33.82 36.52 28.66
CA LEU A 167 34.05 35.11 28.31
C LEU A 167 33.25 34.16 29.22
N ILE A 168 33.26 34.40 30.53
CA ILE A 168 32.47 33.63 31.50
C ILE A 168 30.98 33.75 31.17
N PHE A 169 30.49 34.96 30.89
CA PHE A 169 29.08 35.18 30.57
C PHE A 169 28.67 34.41 29.31
N VAL A 170 29.48 34.44 28.24
CA VAL A 170 29.21 33.70 27.00
C VAL A 170 29.18 32.19 27.25
N HIS A 171 30.12 31.64 28.02
CA HIS A 171 30.15 30.21 28.36
C HIS A 171 28.96 29.75 29.21
N VAL A 172 28.44 30.61 30.09
CA VAL A 172 27.27 30.28 30.95
C VAL A 172 25.95 30.44 30.20
N SER A 173 25.92 31.27 29.16
CA SER A 173 24.70 31.59 28.38
C SER A 173 24.53 30.72 27.13
N SER A 174 25.56 29.96 26.75
CA SER A 174 25.60 29.04 25.59
C SER A 174 25.00 27.68 25.93
#